data_AF-A0A183D168-F1
#
_entry.id   AF-A0A183D168-F1
#
_cell.length_a   1.000
_cell.length_b   1.000
_cell.length_c   1.000
_cell.angle_alpha   90.00
_cell.angle_beta   90.00
_cell.angle_gamma   90.00
#
_symmetry.space_group_name_H-M   'P 1'
#
loop_
_entity.id
_entity.type
_entity.pdbx_description
1 polymer ?
#
loop_
_entity_poly.entity_id
_entity_poly.type
_entity_poly.pdbx_seq_one_letter_code
_entity_poly.pdbx_strand_id
1 'polypeptide(L)'
;MEDGAIGKFNSPQQLMRLLETDLSTKAQWAALALKMGRLEEATTVMAEVIREKKHLTVNERFVFALAYQERAKECRETCHCIEKRRRVEHQECERAMTIVHESVEYELSDMLHELCVLLSRATFYDIIIFLICFWGKTLL
;
A
#
# COMPACT_ATOMS: atom_id res chain seq x y z
N MET A 1 8.48 -25.14 19.21
CA MET A 1 8.15 -25.04 17.78
C MET A 1 8.71 -23.73 17.32
N GLU A 2 9.60 -23.80 16.33
CA GLU A 2 10.34 -22.66 15.81
C GLU A 2 9.40 -21.55 15.35
N ASP A 3 9.75 -20.32 15.70
CA ASP A 3 9.03 -19.11 15.32
C ASP A 3 8.82 -19.07 13.81
N GLY A 4 7.56 -19.14 13.39
CA GLY A 4 7.16 -19.00 12.00
C GLY A 4 7.74 -17.71 11.41
N ALA A 5 8.42 -17.86 10.28
CA ALA A 5 9.18 -16.85 9.54
C ALA A 5 8.34 -15.69 8.97
N ILE A 6 7.21 -15.35 9.58
CA ILE A 6 6.29 -14.27 9.17
C ILE A 6 6.57 -12.96 9.94
N GLY A 7 7.48 -12.98 10.92
CA GLY A 7 7.77 -11.83 11.80
C GLY A 7 8.90 -10.88 11.39
N LYS A 8 9.53 -11.02 10.21
CA LYS A 8 10.68 -10.17 9.81
C LYS A 8 10.65 -9.79 8.32
N PHE A 9 9.51 -9.32 7.81
CA PHE A 9 9.34 -8.91 6.40
C PHE A 9 9.53 -7.40 6.14
N ASN A 10 10.03 -6.64 7.13
CA ASN A 10 10.07 -5.17 7.08
C ASN A 10 11.49 -4.57 7.10
N SER A 11 12.56 -5.33 6.83
CA SER A 11 13.91 -4.73 6.87
C SER A 11 14.26 -4.11 5.51
N PRO A 12 14.88 -2.90 5.48
CA PRO A 12 15.40 -2.29 4.25
C PRO A 12 16.29 -3.22 3.40
N GLN A 13 16.85 -4.26 4.01
CA GLN A 13 17.68 -5.28 3.36
C GLN A 13 16.88 -6.20 2.43
N GLN A 14 15.61 -6.49 2.71
CA GLN A 14 14.74 -7.27 1.81
C GLN A 14 14.36 -6.47 0.56
N LEU A 15 14.09 -5.17 0.73
CA LEU A 15 13.85 -4.27 -0.39
C LEU A 15 15.07 -4.14 -1.31
N MET A 16 16.27 -4.12 -0.73
CA MET A 16 17.53 -4.12 -1.47
C MET A 16 17.73 -5.42 -2.27
N ARG A 17 17.45 -6.58 -1.66
CA ARG A 17 17.50 -7.87 -2.39
C ARG A 17 16.48 -7.94 -3.51
N LEU A 18 15.30 -7.34 -3.36
CA LEU A 18 14.28 -7.25 -4.42
C LEU A 18 14.78 -6.47 -5.65
N LEU A 19 15.53 -5.39 -5.45
CA LEU A 19 16.14 -4.62 -6.54
C LEU A 19 17.20 -5.42 -7.31
N GLU A 20 17.77 -6.46 -6.70
CA GLU A 20 18.73 -7.37 -7.32
C GLU A 20 18.05 -8.54 -8.07
N THR A 21 16.71 -8.60 -8.09
CA THR A 21 15.94 -9.63 -8.79
C THR A 21 15.36 -9.17 -10.12
N ASP A 22 14.82 -10.13 -10.88
CA ASP A 22 14.17 -9.90 -12.17
C ASP A 22 12.80 -9.21 -11.97
N LEU A 23 12.86 -7.89 -11.81
CA LEU A 23 11.73 -6.96 -11.79
C LEU A 23 11.68 -6.24 -13.13
N SER A 24 10.48 -5.93 -13.63
CA SER A 24 10.37 -4.95 -14.71
C SER A 24 10.97 -3.61 -14.28
N THR A 25 11.48 -2.83 -15.23
CA THR A 25 12.06 -1.51 -14.94
C THR A 25 11.11 -0.66 -14.09
N LYS A 26 9.81 -0.62 -14.43
CA LYS A 26 8.80 0.11 -13.64
C LYS A 26 8.65 -0.43 -12.22
N ALA A 27 8.65 -1.75 -12.02
CA ALA A 27 8.61 -2.33 -10.67
C ALA A 27 9.89 -2.05 -9.86
N GLN A 28 11.06 -1.94 -10.50
CA GLN A 28 12.28 -1.48 -9.84
C GLN A 28 12.17 -0.02 -9.41
N TRP A 29 11.61 0.86 -10.26
CA TRP A 29 11.34 2.26 -9.91
C TRP A 29 10.37 2.36 -8.73
N ALA A 30 9.29 1.58 -8.71
CA ALA A 30 8.37 1.55 -7.59
C ALA A 30 9.05 1.09 -6.29
N ALA A 31 9.87 0.05 -6.35
CA ALA A 31 10.64 -0.42 -5.20
C ALA A 31 11.63 0.64 -4.69
N LEU A 32 12.26 1.40 -5.58
CA LEU A 32 13.12 2.52 -5.20
C LEU A 32 12.33 3.67 -4.56
N ALA A 33 11.19 4.05 -5.14
CA ALA A 33 10.30 5.08 -4.60
C ALA A 33 9.83 4.71 -3.18
N LEU A 34 9.44 3.45 -2.99
CA LEU A 34 9.07 2.89 -1.70
C LEU A 34 10.21 2.99 -0.67
N LYS A 35 11.45 2.67 -1.07
CA LYS A 35 12.64 2.81 -0.21
C LYS A 35 12.85 4.24 0.27
N MET A 36 12.53 5.20 -0.57
CA MET A 36 12.71 6.63 -0.30
C MET A 36 11.52 7.23 0.46
N GLY A 37 10.51 6.43 0.82
CA GLY A 37 9.28 6.91 1.47
C GLY A 37 8.37 7.72 0.54
N ARG A 38 8.59 7.68 -0.78
CA ARG A 38 7.75 8.34 -1.78
C ARG A 38 6.57 7.42 -2.12
N LEU A 39 5.66 7.25 -1.15
CA LEU A 39 4.61 6.22 -1.19
C LEU A 39 3.61 6.41 -2.34
N GLU A 40 3.19 7.66 -2.60
CA GLU A 40 2.29 7.99 -3.72
C GLU A 40 2.91 7.68 -5.09
N GLU A 41 4.21 7.96 -5.26
CA GLU A 41 4.93 7.60 -6.48
C GLU A 41 5.05 6.09 -6.62
N ALA A 42 5.33 5.38 -5.52
CA ALA A 42 5.43 3.93 -5.51
C ALA A 42 4.11 3.25 -5.91
N THR A 43 2.97 3.72 -5.39
CA THR A 43 1.65 3.19 -5.76
C THR A 43 1.29 3.56 -7.20
N THR A 44 1.53 4.80 -7.64
CA THR A 44 1.27 5.25 -9.01
C THR A 44 2.02 4.42 -10.05
N VAL A 45 3.32 4.19 -9.82
CA VAL A 45 4.14 3.40 -10.75
C VAL A 45 3.68 1.94 -10.76
N MET A 46 3.28 1.36 -9.62
CA MET A 46 2.74 0.00 -9.60
C MET A 46 1.36 -0.11 -10.27
N ALA A 47 0.52 0.91 -10.15
CA ALA A 47 -0.76 0.98 -10.89
C ALA A 47 -0.53 0.86 -12.40
N GLU A 48 0.49 1.53 -12.94
CA GLU A 48 0.88 1.38 -14.34
C GLU A 48 1.33 -0.04 -14.69
N VAL A 49 2.17 -0.65 -13.84
CA VAL A 49 2.64 -2.03 -14.05
C VAL A 49 1.45 -3.00 -14.17
N ILE A 50 0.42 -2.81 -13.36
CA ILE A 50 -0.80 -3.64 -13.37
C ILE A 50 -1.63 -3.44 -14.63
N ARG A 51 -1.72 -2.18 -15.09
CA ARG A 51 -2.47 -1.85 -16.32
C ARG A 51 -1.77 -2.45 -17.55
N GLU A 52 -0.45 -2.47 -17.56
CA GLU A 52 0.36 -2.97 -18.69
C GLU A 52 0.52 -4.49 -18.68
N LYS A 53 0.59 -5.13 -17.51
CA LYS A 53 0.85 -6.56 -17.39
C LYS A 53 -0.42 -7.36 -17.12
N LYS A 54 -0.61 -8.42 -17.93
CA LYS A 54 -1.65 -9.43 -17.67
C LYS A 54 -1.37 -10.24 -16.40
N HIS A 55 -0.10 -10.53 -16.12
CA HIS A 55 0.35 -11.28 -14.94
C HIS A 55 1.60 -10.63 -14.34
N LEU A 56 1.57 -10.40 -13.03
CA LEU A 56 2.72 -9.96 -12.24
C LEU A 56 3.56 -11.16 -11.79
N THR A 57 4.89 -11.01 -11.77
CA THR A 57 5.78 -11.98 -11.13
C THR A 57 5.59 -11.98 -9.61
N VAL A 58 6.12 -13.00 -8.90
CA VAL A 58 6.05 -13.06 -7.43
C VAL A 58 6.65 -11.81 -6.80
N ASN A 59 7.78 -11.32 -7.32
CA ASN A 59 8.46 -10.14 -6.80
C ASN A 59 7.68 -8.85 -7.10
N GLU A 60 7.04 -8.75 -8.27
CA GLU A 60 6.20 -7.59 -8.60
C GLU A 60 4.93 -7.53 -7.75
N ARG A 61 4.31 -8.69 -7.46
CA ARG A 61 3.20 -8.78 -6.51
C ARG A 61 3.62 -8.33 -5.12
N PHE A 62 4.84 -8.68 -4.71
CA PHE A 62 5.37 -8.26 -3.42
C PHE A 62 5.61 -6.74 -3.34
N VAL A 63 6.24 -6.13 -4.37
CA VAL A 63 6.43 -4.67 -4.42
C VAL A 63 5.07 -3.95 -4.41
N PHE A 64 4.10 -4.45 -5.17
CA PHE A 64 2.74 -3.91 -5.15
C PHE A 64 2.12 -3.98 -3.75
N ALA A 65 2.13 -5.17 -3.13
CA ALA A 65 1.53 -5.36 -1.81
C ALA A 65 2.13 -4.41 -0.77
N LEU A 66 3.46 -4.26 -0.77
CA LEU A 66 4.15 -3.42 0.19
C LEU A 66 3.90 -1.92 -0.06
N ALA A 67 3.92 -1.47 -1.32
CA ALA A 67 3.64 -0.07 -1.66
C ALA A 67 2.22 0.35 -1.24
N TYR A 68 1.23 -0.48 -1.56
CA TYR A 68 -0.17 -0.20 -1.21
C TYR A 68 -0.44 -0.33 0.30
N GLN A 69 0.21 -1.26 0.98
CA GLN A 69 0.09 -1.40 2.43
C GLN A 69 0.61 -0.16 3.16
N GLU A 70 1.81 0.32 2.82
CA GLU A 70 2.41 1.48 3.47
C GLU A 70 1.63 2.76 3.15
N ARG A 71 1.17 2.96 1.90
CA ARG A 71 0.34 4.11 1.56
C ARG A 71 -1.02 4.07 2.27
N ALA A 72 -1.69 2.92 2.33
CA ALA A 72 -2.96 2.80 3.04
C ALA A 72 -2.80 3.05 4.55
N LYS A 73 -1.67 2.65 5.12
CA LYS A 73 -1.32 2.96 6.52
C LYS A 73 -1.16 4.47 6.73
N GLU A 74 -0.43 5.15 5.86
CA GLU A 74 -0.26 6.62 5.91
C GLU A 74 -1.61 7.35 5.80
N CYS A 75 -2.48 6.93 4.89
CA CYS A 75 -3.83 7.49 4.76
C CYS A 75 -4.66 7.29 6.03
N ARG A 76 -4.65 6.09 6.64
CA ARG A 76 -5.36 5.82 7.90
C ARG A 76 -4.84 6.66 9.06
N GLU A 77 -3.52 6.81 9.17
CA GLU A 77 -2.89 7.66 10.19
C GLU A 77 -3.27 9.13 9.99
N THR A 78 -3.35 9.59 8.73
CA THR A 78 -3.80 10.93 8.36
C THR A 78 -5.27 11.16 8.74
N CYS A 79 -6.18 10.25 8.36
CA CYS A 79 -7.59 10.30 8.78
C CYS A 79 -7.72 10.39 10.31
N HIS A 80 -7.01 9.53 11.04
CA HIS A 80 -7.03 9.53 12.50
C HIS A 80 -6.56 10.87 13.09
N CYS A 81 -5.50 11.47 12.51
CA CYS A 81 -5.02 12.79 12.93
C CYS A 81 -6.05 13.90 12.68
N ILE A 82 -6.73 13.86 11.52
CA ILE A 82 -7.79 14.83 11.18
C ILE A 82 -8.97 14.70 12.15
N GLU A 83 -9.45 13.48 12.40
CA GLU A 83 -10.54 13.23 13.35
C GLU A 83 -10.19 13.70 14.77
N LYS A 84 -8.95 13.45 15.22
CA LYS A 84 -8.48 13.90 16.54
C LYS A 84 -8.45 15.43 16.63
N ARG A 85 -8.03 16.13 15.57
CA ARG A 85 -7.99 17.61 15.55
C ARG A 85 -9.38 18.23 15.44
N ARG A 86 -10.30 17.63 14.69
CA ARG A 86 -11.71 18.06 14.63
C ARG A 86 -12.38 18.15 16.00
N ARG A 87 -11.99 17.30 16.95
CA ARG A 87 -12.52 17.33 18.34
C ARG A 87 -12.07 18.55 19.15
N VAL A 88 -11.07 19.31 18.66
CA VAL A 88 -10.39 20.37 19.41
C VAL A 88 -10.49 21.75 18.72
N GLU A 89 -10.73 21.80 17.40
CA GLU A 89 -10.66 23.05 16.63
C GLU A 89 -12.02 23.77 16.40
N HIS A 90 -11.96 25.06 16.06
CA HIS A 90 -13.12 25.93 15.78
C HIS A 90 -13.75 25.67 14.39
N GLN A 91 -15.02 26.05 14.22
CA GLN A 91 -15.86 25.83 13.01
C GLN A 91 -15.23 26.23 11.67
N GLU A 92 -14.35 27.24 11.62
CA GLU A 92 -13.70 27.67 10.38
C GLU A 92 -12.66 26.65 9.87
N CYS A 93 -11.98 25.94 10.77
CA CYS A 93 -11.08 24.85 10.43
C CYS A 93 -11.83 23.56 10.09
N GLU A 94 -13.07 23.36 10.58
CA GLU A 94 -13.83 22.13 10.33
C GLU A 94 -14.07 21.89 8.84
N ARG A 95 -14.41 22.92 8.05
CA ARG A 95 -14.64 22.77 6.60
C ARG A 95 -13.38 22.36 5.86
N ALA A 96 -12.25 22.99 6.15
CA ALA A 96 -10.97 22.63 5.55
C ALA A 96 -10.58 21.19 5.92
N MET A 97 -10.80 20.80 7.19
CA MET A 97 -10.59 19.42 7.63
C MET A 97 -11.53 18.41 6.95
N THR A 98 -12.79 18.79 6.67
CA THR A 98 -13.71 17.94 5.89
C THR A 98 -13.16 17.64 4.51
N ILE A 99 -12.73 18.68 3.79
CA ILE A 99 -12.23 18.53 2.42
C ILE A 99 -10.99 17.63 2.39
N VAL A 100 -10.06 17.82 3.35
CA VAL A 100 -8.88 16.97 3.45
C VAL A 100 -9.26 15.53 3.81
N HIS A 101 -10.21 15.34 4.73
CA HIS A 101 -10.68 14.00 5.09
C HIS A 101 -11.30 13.26 3.90
N GLU A 102 -12.22 13.90 3.19
CA GLU A 102 -12.87 13.34 1.99
C GLU A 102 -11.86 13.01 0.89
N SER A 103 -10.82 13.84 0.72
CA SER A 103 -9.74 13.57 -0.23
C SER A 103 -8.96 12.30 0.14
N VAL A 104 -8.66 12.09 1.42
CA VAL A 104 -7.93 10.89 1.88
C VAL A 104 -8.81 9.64 1.80
N GLU A 105 -10.11 9.76 2.10
CA GLU A 105 -11.08 8.67 1.92
C GLU A 105 -11.25 8.28 0.46
N TYR A 106 -11.28 9.26 -0.45
CA TYR A 106 -11.31 9.01 -1.89
C TYR A 106 -10.08 8.23 -2.35
N GLU A 107 -8.89 8.64 -1.90
CA GLU A 107 -7.65 7.95 -2.22
C GLU A 107 -7.64 6.50 -1.70
N LEU A 108 -8.07 6.27 -0.46
CA LEU A 108 -8.23 4.92 0.09
C LEU A 108 -9.21 4.08 -0.73
N SER A 109 -10.31 4.67 -1.18
CA SER A 109 -11.31 3.99 -2.01
C SER A 109 -10.73 3.60 -3.37
N ASP A 110 -9.98 4.49 -4.02
CA ASP A 110 -9.34 4.22 -5.31
C ASP A 110 -8.27 3.12 -5.18
N MET A 111 -7.45 3.17 -4.14
CA MET A 111 -6.49 2.11 -3.83
C MET A 111 -7.16 0.75 -3.60
N LEU A 112 -8.30 0.72 -2.89
CA LEU A 112 -9.09 -0.49 -2.70
C LEU A 112 -9.69 -0.99 -4.02
N HIS A 113 -10.09 -0.09 -4.91
CA HIS A 113 -10.59 -0.44 -6.23
C HIS A 113 -9.51 -1.09 -7.09
N GLU A 114 -8.32 -0.47 -7.17
CA GLU A 114 -7.18 -1.03 -7.91
C GLU A 114 -6.74 -2.39 -7.35
N LEU A 115 -6.78 -2.56 -6.02
CA LEU A 115 -6.57 -3.84 -5.37
C LEU A 115 -7.65 -4.86 -5.77
N CYS A 116 -8.93 -4.49 -5.78
CA CYS A 116 -10.01 -5.38 -6.23
C CYS A 116 -9.84 -5.81 -7.69
N VAL A 117 -9.40 -4.90 -8.57
CA VAL A 117 -9.10 -5.21 -9.98
C VAL A 117 -7.98 -6.24 -10.07
N LEU A 118 -6.93 -6.11 -9.26
CA LEU A 118 -5.88 -7.13 -9.19
C LEU A 118 -6.39 -8.47 -8.65
N LEU A 119 -7.16 -8.45 -7.56
CA LEU A 119 -7.74 -9.64 -6.93
C LEU A 119 -8.68 -10.39 -7.88
N SER A 120 -9.39 -9.70 -8.78
CA SER A 120 -10.23 -10.32 -9.81
C SER A 120 -9.46 -11.23 -10.76
N ARG A 121 -8.13 -11.05 -10.85
CA ARG A 121 -7.22 -11.82 -11.70
C ARG A 121 -6.24 -12.67 -10.89
N ALA A 122 -6.38 -12.65 -9.56
CA ALA A 122 -5.45 -13.27 -8.64
C ALA A 122 -5.92 -14.68 -8.26
N THR A 123 -4.96 -15.56 -7.98
CA THR A 123 -5.28 -16.89 -7.44
C THR A 123 -5.77 -16.75 -6.00
N PHE A 124 -6.44 -17.78 -5.47
CA PHE A 124 -6.91 -17.78 -4.07
C PHE A 124 -5.81 -17.44 -3.05
N TYR A 125 -4.57 -17.89 -3.29
CA TYR A 125 -3.41 -17.58 -2.44
C TYR A 125 -3.01 -16.10 -2.47
N ASP A 126 -3.11 -15.45 -3.62
CA ASP A 126 -2.84 -14.02 -3.73
C ASP A 126 -3.82 -13.21 -2.89
N ILE A 127 -5.10 -13.60 -2.88
CA ILE A 127 -6.16 -12.96 -2.08
C ILE A 127 -5.84 -13.03 -0.59
N ILE A 128 -5.38 -14.19 -0.09
CA ILE A 128 -5.00 -14.36 1.31
C ILE A 128 -3.81 -13.47 1.69
N ILE A 129 -2.77 -13.44 0.85
CA ILE A 129 -1.59 -12.59 1.08
C ILE A 129 -2.02 -11.12 1.12
N PHE A 130 -2.89 -10.68 0.21
CA PHE A 130 -3.40 -9.32 0.19
C PHE A 130 -4.26 -8.98 1.41
N LEU A 131 -5.15 -9.86 1.85
CA LEU A 131 -5.95 -9.61 3.05
C LEU A 131 -5.07 -9.50 4.30
N ILE A 132 -4.03 -10.32 4.43
CA ILE A 132 -3.09 -10.27 5.55
C ILE A 132 -2.22 -9.01 5.50
N CYS A 133 -1.74 -8.61 4.31
CA CYS A 133 -0.90 -7.42 4.14
C CYS A 133 -1.70 -6.11 4.30
N PHE A 134 -2.91 -6.01 3.72
CA PHE A 134 -3.67 -4.76 3.67
C PHE A 134 -4.36 -4.42 5.00
N TRP A 135 -4.82 -5.43 5.74
CA TRP A 135 -5.47 -5.29 7.04
C TRP A 135 -4.51 -5.49 8.23
N GLY A 136 -3.27 -5.96 7.99
CA GLY A 136 -2.29 -6.24 9.03
C GLY A 136 -2.79 -7.30 10.04
N LYS A 137 -2.21 -7.30 11.25
CA LYS A 137 -2.58 -8.21 12.36
C LYS A 137 -4.03 -8.06 12.86
N THR A 138 -4.83 -7.15 12.31
CA THR A 138 -6.18 -6.84 12.80
C THR A 138 -7.18 -8.01 12.63
N LEU A 139 -6.79 -9.11 11.96
CA LEU A 139 -7.58 -10.33 11.79
C LEU A 139 -7.12 -11.54 12.63
N LEU A 140 -6.09 -11.39 13.48
CA LEU A 140 -5.62 -12.40 14.46
C LEU A 140 -5.61 -11.82 15.87
#